data_AF-A0AAV1QKU5-F1
#
_entry.id   AF-A0AAV1QKU5-F1
#
_cell.length_a   1.000
_cell.length_b   1.000
_cell.length_c   1.000
_cell.angle_alpha   90.00
_cell.angle_beta   90.00
_cell.angle_gamma   90.00
#
_symmetry.space_group_name_H-M   'P 1'
#
loop_
_entity.id
_entity.type
_entity.pdbx_description
1 polymer ?
#
loop_
_entity_poly.entity_id
_entity_poly.type
_entity_poly.pdbx_seq_one_letter_code
_entity_poly.pdbx_strand_id
1 'polypeptide(L)'
;MFKRTGIPQLVLLTKVDEACPLVMEDVRNVYKSGYIKEMMQEASAQLGVPLSCIVPVKNYSEELELDPNTDILLLSAIIQMLRFADNYFDEISDFEVKE
;
A
#
# COMPACT_ATOMS: atom_id res chain seq x y z
N MET A 1 -4.11 13.96 -13.32
CA MET A 1 -3.11 14.33 -12.29
C MET A 1 -3.88 14.59 -11.00
N PHE A 2 -3.84 13.64 -10.06
CA PHE A 2 -4.47 13.77 -8.73
C PHE A 2 -3.73 14.88 -7.96
N LYS A 3 -4.19 16.13 -8.10
CA LYS A 3 -3.51 17.29 -7.53
C LYS A 3 -4.21 17.73 -6.23
N ARG A 4 -3.46 17.60 -5.12
CA ARG A 4 -3.52 18.37 -3.86
C ARG A 4 -4.91 18.69 -3.31
N THR A 5 -5.59 17.71 -2.78
CA THR A 5 -6.18 17.92 -1.46
C THR A 5 -5.05 17.73 -0.45
N GLY A 6 -4.97 18.51 0.63
CA GLY A 6 -3.98 18.29 1.71
C GLY A 6 -4.15 16.96 2.44
N ILE A 7 -4.84 16.00 1.83
CA ILE A 7 -5.23 14.72 2.42
C ILE A 7 -4.12 13.72 2.07
N PRO A 8 -3.56 13.01 3.06
CA PRO A 8 -2.59 11.94 2.83
C PRO A 8 -3.17 10.88 1.90
N GLN A 9 -2.37 10.43 0.93
CA GLN A 9 -2.78 9.40 -0.03
C GLN A 9 -1.91 8.16 0.13
N LEU A 10 -2.56 7.02 0.31
CA LEU A 10 -1.97 5.68 0.30
C LEU A 10 -2.68 4.87 -0.79
N VAL A 11 -1.91 4.12 -1.58
CA VAL A 11 -2.40 3.31 -2.70
C VAL A 11 -2.19 1.85 -2.37
N LEU A 12 -3.27 1.06 -2.43
CA LEU A 12 -3.17 -0.39 -2.35
C LEU A 12 -3.09 -0.97 -3.76
N LEU A 13 -1.98 -1.64 -4.07
CA LEU A 13 -1.83 -2.43 -5.28
C LEU A 13 -2.33 -3.84 -4.98
N THR A 14 -3.58 -4.13 -5.34
CA THR A 14 -4.27 -5.37 -4.99
C THR A 14 -4.05 -6.46 -6.03
N LYS A 15 -4.40 -7.71 -5.66
CA LYS A 15 -4.37 -8.89 -6.56
C LYS A 15 -2.99 -9.15 -7.19
N VAL A 16 -1.93 -8.91 -6.42
CA VAL A 16 -0.54 -9.08 -6.86
C VAL A 16 -0.17 -10.53 -7.16
N ASP A 17 -0.89 -11.48 -6.58
CA ASP A 17 -0.84 -12.91 -6.84
C ASP A 17 -1.43 -13.27 -8.20
N GLU A 18 -2.55 -12.66 -8.62
CA GLU A 18 -3.08 -12.83 -9.98
C GLU A 18 -2.15 -12.23 -11.04
N ALA A 19 -1.46 -11.15 -10.70
CA ALA A 19 -0.58 -10.43 -11.61
C ALA A 19 0.80 -11.09 -11.80
N CYS A 20 1.29 -11.86 -10.82
CA CYS A 20 2.64 -12.43 -10.84
C CYS A 20 2.67 -13.89 -10.35
N PRO A 21 3.03 -14.86 -11.23
CA PRO A 21 3.08 -16.28 -10.85
C PRO A 21 4.00 -16.58 -9.67
N LEU A 22 5.12 -15.86 -9.52
CA LEU A 22 6.05 -16.01 -8.39
C LEU A 22 5.43 -15.63 -7.05
N VAL A 23 4.46 -14.70 -7.08
CA VAL A 23 3.71 -14.25 -5.91
C VAL A 23 2.54 -15.19 -5.63
N MET A 24 1.90 -15.72 -6.68
CA MET A 24 0.90 -16.78 -6.57
C MET A 24 1.45 -18.03 -5.90
N GLU A 25 2.66 -18.44 -6.27
CA GLU A 25 3.35 -19.58 -5.68
C GLU A 25 3.73 -19.33 -4.21
N ASP A 26 4.26 -18.14 -3.91
CA ASP A 26 4.62 -17.74 -2.56
C ASP A 26 4.49 -16.23 -2.38
N VAL A 27 3.50 -15.82 -1.59
CA VAL A 27 3.18 -14.41 -1.34
C VAL A 27 4.34 -13.64 -0.68
N ARG A 28 5.31 -14.33 -0.07
CA ARG A 28 6.53 -13.70 0.47
C ARG A 28 7.43 -13.12 -0.63
N ASN A 29 7.17 -13.45 -1.90
CA ASN A 29 7.88 -12.91 -3.05
C ASN A 29 7.33 -11.57 -3.53
N VAL A 30 6.26 -11.02 -2.93
CA VAL A 30 5.67 -9.72 -3.31
C VAL A 30 6.74 -8.63 -3.48
N TYR A 31 7.62 -8.45 -2.50
CA TYR A 31 8.67 -7.44 -2.55
C TYR A 31 9.97 -7.89 -3.24
N LYS A 32 10.06 -9.16 -3.66
CA LYS A 32 11.21 -9.73 -4.39
C LYS A 32 10.98 -9.75 -5.90
N SER A 33 9.72 -9.77 -6.32
CA SER A 33 9.35 -9.79 -7.73
C SER A 33 9.69 -8.46 -8.41
N GLY A 34 10.54 -8.53 -9.44
CA GLY A 34 10.84 -7.37 -10.28
C GLY A 34 9.61 -6.82 -11.00
N TYR A 35 8.66 -7.70 -11.37
CA TYR A 35 7.42 -7.32 -12.02
C TYR A 35 6.49 -6.52 -11.09
N ILE A 36 6.32 -6.95 -9.83
CA ILE A 36 5.55 -6.17 -8.86
C ILE A 36 6.19 -4.79 -8.63
N LYS A 37 7.53 -4.75 -8.53
CA LYS A 37 8.26 -3.49 -8.39
C LYS A 37 8.02 -2.53 -9.56
N GLU A 38 8.02 -3.04 -10.79
CA GLU A 38 7.74 -2.23 -11.98
C GLU A 38 6.30 -1.68 -11.96
N MET A 39 5.31 -2.51 -11.64
CA MET A 39 3.93 -2.05 -11.48
C MET A 39 3.78 -0.97 -10.40
N MET A 40 4.49 -1.11 -9.26
CA MET A 40 4.50 -0.07 -8.23
C MET A 40 5.13 1.23 -8.75
N GLN A 41 6.22 1.17 -9.52
CA GLN A 41 6.84 2.35 -10.14
C GLN A 41 5.91 3.02 -11.15
N GLU A 42 5.20 2.24 -11.95
CA GLU A 42 4.22 2.73 -12.89
C GLU A 42 3.04 3.41 -12.16
N ALA A 43 2.46 2.75 -11.16
CA ALA A 43 1.40 3.33 -10.34
C ALA A 43 1.85 4.63 -9.65
N SER A 44 3.10 4.70 -9.18
CA SER A 44 3.69 5.92 -8.59
C SER A 44 3.74 7.05 -9.62
N ALA A 45 4.21 6.76 -10.84
CA ALA A 45 4.29 7.75 -11.90
C ALA A 45 2.90 8.23 -12.36
N GLN A 46 1.92 7.32 -12.49
CA GLN A 46 0.57 7.65 -12.95
C GLN A 46 -0.23 8.44 -11.92
N LEU A 47 -0.14 8.05 -10.64
CA LEU A 47 -0.90 8.67 -9.55
C LEU A 47 -0.19 9.91 -8.97
N GLY A 48 1.11 10.05 -9.20
CA GLY A 48 1.90 11.17 -8.68
C GLY A 48 2.17 11.08 -7.19
N VAL A 49 2.20 9.86 -6.64
CA VAL A 49 2.52 9.58 -5.23
C VAL A 49 3.91 8.95 -5.11
N PRO A 50 4.65 9.18 -4.01
CA PRO A 50 5.90 8.48 -3.75
C PRO A 50 5.73 6.96 -3.77
N LEU A 51 6.76 6.23 -4.18
CA LEU A 51 6.74 4.76 -4.18
C LEU A 51 6.48 4.18 -2.77
N SER A 52 6.91 4.88 -1.72
CA SER A 52 6.64 4.53 -0.32
C SER A 52 5.16 4.56 0.06
N CYS A 53 4.31 5.23 -0.72
CA CYS A 53 2.87 5.30 -0.51
C CYS A 53 2.12 4.17 -1.23
N ILE A 54 2.82 3.27 -1.92
CA ILE A 54 2.21 2.16 -2.65
C ILE A 54 2.49 0.87 -1.89
N VAL A 55 1.41 0.22 -1.48
CA VAL A 55 1.46 -1.00 -0.67
C VAL A 55 0.88 -2.15 -1.48
N PRO A 56 1.72 -3.09 -1.97
CA PRO A 56 1.24 -4.30 -2.61
C PRO A 56 0.60 -5.25 -1.60
N VAL A 57 -0.60 -5.76 -1.92
CA VAL A 57 -1.36 -6.68 -1.08
C VAL A 57 -1.99 -7.79 -1.91
N LYS A 58 -2.01 -9.00 -1.34
CA LYS A 58 -2.92 -10.05 -1.78
C LYS A 58 -4.23 -9.90 -1.01
N ASN A 59 -5.37 -10.01 -1.72
CA ASN A 59 -6.69 -9.97 -1.10
C ASN A 59 -7.21 -11.40 -0.95
N TYR A 60 -7.93 -11.66 0.14
CA TYR A 60 -8.83 -12.81 0.17
C TYR A 60 -10.01 -12.53 -0.75
N SER A 61 -10.26 -13.44 -1.69
CA SER A 61 -11.36 -13.29 -2.64
C SER A 61 -12.15 -14.57 -2.84
N GLU A 62 -11.46 -15.71 -2.96
CA GLU A 62 -12.06 -17.02 -3.18
C GLU A 62 -11.63 -18.04 -2.11
N GLU A 63 -10.62 -17.72 -1.33
CA GLU A 63 -10.08 -18.61 -0.31
C GLU A 63 -11.00 -18.72 0.91
N LEU A 64 -11.21 -19.96 1.37
CA LEU A 64 -11.98 -20.26 2.58
C LEU A 64 -11.12 -20.21 3.84
N GLU A 65 -9.84 -20.58 3.72
CA GLU A 65 -8.89 -20.65 4.81
C GLU A 65 -7.99 -19.42 4.83
N LEU A 66 -7.61 -19.00 6.04
CA LEU A 66 -6.69 -17.89 6.23
C LEU A 66 -5.24 -18.36 5.99
N ASP A 67 -4.45 -17.47 5.39
CA ASP A 67 -3.01 -17.61 5.21
C ASP A 67 -2.27 -16.52 6.01
N PRO A 68 -1.44 -16.89 7.00
CA PRO A 68 -0.72 -15.92 7.83
C PRO A 68 0.13 -14.92 7.04
N ASN A 69 0.68 -15.32 5.89
CA ASN A 69 1.53 -14.43 5.09
C ASN A 69 0.69 -13.33 4.40
N THR A 70 -0.50 -13.69 3.93
CA THR A 70 -1.51 -12.77 3.40
C THR A 70 -2.00 -11.83 4.51
N ASP A 71 -2.28 -12.36 5.70
CA ASP A 71 -2.68 -11.55 6.86
C ASP A 71 -1.61 -10.53 7.23
N ILE A 72 -0.34 -10.92 7.23
CA ILE A 72 0.78 -10.02 7.50
C ILE A 72 0.79 -8.85 6.51
N LEU A 73 0.57 -9.09 5.22
CA LEU A 73 0.52 -8.02 4.21
C LEU A 73 -0.67 -7.07 4.42
N LEU A 74 -1.86 -7.63 4.67
CA LEU A 74 -3.08 -6.84 4.89
C LEU A 74 -2.99 -6.01 6.18
N LEU A 75 -2.56 -6.62 7.29
CA LEU A 75 -2.38 -5.93 8.56
C LEU A 75 -1.28 -4.87 8.47
N SER A 76 -0.20 -5.14 7.72
CA SER A 76 0.83 -4.14 7.44
C SER A 76 0.26 -2.94 6.68
N ALA A 77 -0.60 -3.17 5.69
CA ALA A 77 -1.26 -2.09 4.96
C ALA A 77 -2.17 -1.24 5.87
N ILE A 78 -2.94 -1.87 6.77
CA ILE A 78 -3.76 -1.16 7.75
C ILE A 78 -2.89 -0.33 8.70
N ILE A 79 -1.77 -0.88 9.20
CA ILE A 79 -0.83 -0.13 10.04
C ILE A 79 -0.28 1.10 9.29
N GLN A 80 0.03 0.98 8.00
CA GLN A 80 0.46 2.13 7.20
C GLN A 80 -0.65 3.18 7.04
N MET A 81 -1.90 2.77 6.83
CA MET A 81 -3.03 3.70 6.77
C MET A 81 -3.19 4.47 8.09
N LEU A 82 -3.12 3.77 9.23
CA LEU A 82 -3.24 4.39 10.55
C LEU A 82 -2.09 5.38 10.81
N ARG A 83 -0.85 5.04 10.45
CA ARG A 83 0.31 5.95 10.56
C ARG A 83 0.14 7.20 9.70
N PHE A 84 -0.41 7.06 8.49
CA PHE A 84 -0.67 8.20 7.62
C PHE A 84 -1.75 9.13 8.21
N ALA A 85 -2.78 8.55 8.84
CA ALA A 85 -3.80 9.33 9.53
C ALA A 85 -3.22 10.05 10.76
N ASP A 86 -2.44 9.35 11.58
CA ASP A 86 -1.81 9.89 12.79
C ASP A 86 -0.87 11.06 12.46
N ASN A 87 0.06 10.86 11.52
CA ASN A 87 0.98 11.90 11.06
C ASN A 87 0.24 13.14 10.53
N TYR A 88 -0.91 12.98 9.91
CA TYR A 88 -1.71 14.10 9.40
C TYR A 88 -2.35 14.91 10.52
N PHE A 89 -2.84 14.25 11.56
CA PHE A 89 -3.38 14.95 12.73
C PHE A 89 -2.29 15.66 13.52
N ASP A 90 -1.10 15.07 13.64
CA ASP A 90 0.07 15.71 14.24
C ASP A 90 0.43 16.99 13.49
N GLU A 91 0.52 16.93 12.15
CA GLU A 91 0.78 18.10 11.31
C GLU A 91 -0.28 19.20 11.53
N ILE A 92 -1.57 18.86 11.55
CA ILE A 92 -2.66 19.83 11.82
C ILE A 92 -2.48 20.48 13.19
N SER A 93 -2.22 19.69 14.23
CA SER A 93 -2.10 20.20 15.60
C SER A 93 -0.93 21.18 15.76
N ASP A 94 0.18 20.94 15.05
CA ASP A 94 1.35 21.84 15.02
C ASP A 94 1.06 23.18 14.33
N PHE A 95 0.06 23.24 13.44
CA PHE A 95 -0.40 24.51 12.86
C PHE A 95 -1.26 25.31 13.84
N GLU A 96 -2.09 24.66 14.67
CA GLU A 96 -2.96 25.33 15.64
C GLU A 96 -2.20 25.92 16.83
N VAL A 97 -1.05 25.37 17.21
CA VAL A 97 -0.22 25.85 18.35
C VAL A 97 0.66 27.06 17.96
N LYS A 98 0.74 27.42 16.67
CA LYS A 98 1.57 28.52 16.15
C LYS A 98 0.80 29.81 15.83
N GLU A 99 -0.53 29.83 16.02
CA GLU A 99 -1.35 31.06 16.08
C GLU A 99 -1.60 31.51 17.51
#